data_AF-A0A653X557-F1
#
_entry.id   AF-A0A653X557-F1
#
_cell.length_a   1.000
_cell.length_b   1.000
_cell.length_c   1.000
_cell.angle_alpha   90.00
_cell.angle_beta   90.00
_cell.angle_gamma   90.00
#
_symmetry.space_group_name_H-M   'P 1'
#
loop_
_entity.id
_entity.type
_entity.pdbx_description
1 polymer ?
#
loop_
_entity_poly.entity_id
_entity_poly.type
_entity_poly.pdbx_seq_one_letter_code
_entity_poly.pdbx_strand_id
1 'polypeptide(L)'
;MKYDFSAILATAEPSLGWQVLPGVSDVESMISSTPVWALGPTWDAEKPVIFVLEDLNAQQMLRLGRSAIVPLSSEVTVAEVAHALCQLTPTVWRIAELPEAASPAALAPSLRYGTELAALEHAMWLRCATMAWVGLSTSVKFERSAASVLLEVFGLQRVAHRVGSDGISISEAQARRAYELFVWASGSDAVDQRLAVQQVASLYRDVPPWGKSGDVFDAAVAVFATLRRDAVSEVLLARRAARTFAVDVAHRATEQTAATARSTVERCVATLLAIGGVIIARTTKAITEGQAHDLRTLLALFLLGLIVWNITIEGPPVSSPLKSLRQDLDTVADLLTESERDDILRLSAVRAASRRATVIRIAVPAVYLAAAIAAWTVS
;
A
#
# COMPACT_ATOMS: atom_id res chain seq x y z
N MET A 1 1.24 -28.27 56.16
CA MET A 1 -0.10 -27.98 55.61
C MET A 1 0.12 -27.02 54.47
N LYS A 2 0.22 -27.51 53.22
CA LYS A 2 0.39 -26.63 52.04
C LYS A 2 -0.96 -25.95 51.82
N TYR A 3 -1.05 -24.67 52.10
CA TYR A 3 -2.23 -23.89 51.75
C TYR A 3 -2.36 -23.89 50.23
N ASP A 4 -3.58 -24.10 49.72
CA ASP A 4 -3.85 -23.93 48.29
C ASP A 4 -3.92 -22.44 47.98
N PHE A 5 -2.74 -21.81 47.90
CA PHE A 5 -2.60 -20.39 47.62
C PHE A 5 -3.22 -20.02 46.27
N SER A 6 -3.30 -20.97 45.32
CA SER A 6 -3.94 -20.74 44.02
C SER A 6 -5.45 -20.47 44.17
N ALA A 7 -6.15 -21.23 45.03
CA ALA A 7 -7.56 -21.04 45.31
C ALA A 7 -7.84 -19.74 46.09
N ILE A 8 -6.92 -19.35 46.97
CA ILE A 8 -7.01 -18.10 47.75
C ILE A 8 -6.79 -16.87 46.86
N LEU A 9 -5.84 -16.94 45.92
CA LEU A 9 -5.57 -15.83 44.99
C LEU A 9 -6.65 -15.71 43.92
N ALA A 10 -7.16 -16.83 43.40
CA ALA A 10 -8.25 -16.85 42.42
C ALA A 10 -9.58 -16.30 42.98
N THR A 11 -9.80 -16.42 44.29
CA THR A 11 -10.97 -15.82 44.97
C THR A 11 -10.78 -14.33 45.26
N ALA A 12 -9.54 -13.87 45.43
CA ALA A 12 -9.23 -12.44 45.62
C ALA A 12 -9.36 -11.63 44.32
N GLU A 13 -8.88 -12.16 43.20
CA GLU A 13 -8.95 -11.49 41.88
C GLU A 13 -9.25 -12.51 40.76
N PRO A 14 -10.54 -12.74 40.43
CA PRO A 14 -10.95 -13.76 39.45
C PRO A 14 -10.72 -13.34 37.98
N SER A 15 -10.32 -12.08 37.77
CA SER A 15 -9.98 -11.54 36.45
C SER A 15 -8.61 -12.01 35.95
N LEU A 16 -7.78 -12.58 36.84
CA LEU A 16 -6.39 -12.98 36.59
C LEU A 16 -6.24 -14.52 36.55
N GLY A 17 -5.30 -15.01 35.74
CA GLY A 17 -4.86 -16.40 35.77
C GLY A 17 -3.72 -16.57 36.78
N TRP A 18 -3.92 -17.34 37.84
CA TRP A 18 -2.90 -17.56 38.87
C TRP A 18 -2.18 -18.89 38.65
N GLN A 19 -0.84 -18.88 38.68
CA GLN A 19 -0.02 -20.09 38.74
C GLN A 19 0.99 -19.96 39.87
N VAL A 20 0.93 -20.86 40.86
CA VAL A 20 1.86 -20.87 41.99
C VAL A 20 2.91 -21.96 41.74
N LEU A 21 4.18 -21.59 41.78
CA LEU A 21 5.31 -22.48 41.54
C LEU A 21 6.27 -22.47 42.74
N PRO A 22 6.88 -23.63 43.09
CA PRO A 22 7.75 -23.74 44.26
C PRO A 22 8.97 -22.80 44.19
N GLY A 23 9.66 -22.76 43.06
CA GLY A 23 10.83 -21.90 42.90
C GLY A 23 11.13 -21.49 41.46
N VAL A 24 12.18 -20.65 41.30
CA VAL A 24 12.65 -20.15 40.00
C VAL A 24 13.02 -21.31 39.07
N SER A 25 13.61 -22.38 39.62
CA SER A 25 13.98 -23.58 38.87
C SER A 25 12.80 -24.27 38.19
N ASP A 26 11.59 -24.15 38.73
CA ASP A 26 10.39 -24.74 38.13
C ASP A 26 9.91 -23.91 36.92
N VAL A 27 10.06 -22.59 36.98
CA VAL A 27 9.82 -21.70 35.84
C VAL A 27 10.87 -21.94 34.75
N GLU A 28 12.14 -22.05 35.12
CA GLU A 28 13.23 -22.37 34.18
C GLU A 28 13.03 -23.75 33.55
N SER A 29 12.60 -24.75 34.33
CA SER A 29 12.25 -26.09 33.87
C SER A 29 11.07 -26.06 32.89
N MET A 30 10.01 -25.30 33.21
CA MET A 30 8.87 -25.10 32.31
C MET A 30 9.31 -24.46 30.98
N ILE A 31 10.14 -23.42 31.03
CA ILE A 31 10.63 -22.70 29.84
C ILE A 31 11.57 -23.55 29.01
N SER A 32 12.43 -24.36 29.64
CA SER A 32 13.39 -25.22 28.94
C SER A 32 12.72 -26.45 28.34
N SER A 33 11.70 -27.01 28.99
CA SER A 33 10.96 -28.18 28.50
C SER A 33 9.89 -27.85 27.45
N THR A 34 9.47 -26.59 27.35
CA THR A 34 8.46 -26.14 26.37
C THR A 34 9.13 -25.56 25.12
N PRO A 35 8.84 -26.06 23.90
CA PRO A 35 9.33 -25.46 22.67
C PRO A 35 8.90 -23.99 22.55
N VAL A 36 9.76 -23.10 21.99
CA VAL A 36 9.50 -21.65 21.88
C VAL A 36 8.10 -21.35 21.33
N TRP A 37 7.70 -22.09 20.30
CA TRP A 37 6.45 -21.89 19.56
C TRP A 37 5.20 -22.36 20.29
N ALA A 38 5.33 -23.10 21.41
CA ALA A 38 4.21 -23.55 22.23
C ALA A 38 3.98 -22.65 23.46
N LEU A 39 4.71 -21.54 23.59
CA LEU A 39 4.61 -20.60 24.72
C LEU A 39 3.42 -19.63 24.63
N GLY A 40 2.74 -19.52 23.48
CA GLY A 40 1.66 -18.55 23.27
C GLY A 40 0.49 -18.66 24.24
N PRO A 41 -0.10 -19.86 24.49
CA PRO A 41 -1.24 -20.01 25.39
C PRO A 41 -0.96 -19.56 26.83
N THR A 42 0.30 -19.57 27.24
CA THR A 42 0.74 -19.24 28.61
C THR A 42 1.06 -17.75 28.78
N TRP A 43 1.62 -17.11 27.75
CA TRP A 43 2.18 -15.75 27.85
C TRP A 43 1.39 -14.68 27.08
N ASP A 44 0.62 -15.08 26.08
CA ASP A 44 -0.25 -14.21 25.26
C ASP A 44 -1.74 -14.47 25.54
N ALA A 45 -2.04 -14.97 26.74
CA ALA A 45 -3.40 -15.27 27.17
C ALA A 45 -4.29 -14.01 27.15
N GLU A 46 -5.59 -14.20 26.89
CA GLU A 46 -6.58 -13.12 26.93
C GLU A 46 -6.64 -12.45 28.32
N LYS A 47 -6.30 -13.20 29.38
CA LYS A 47 -6.20 -12.73 30.76
C LYS A 47 -4.73 -12.64 31.19
N PRO A 48 -4.35 -11.64 32.02
CA PRO A 48 -3.01 -11.58 32.59
C PRO A 48 -2.74 -12.84 33.42
N VAL A 49 -1.58 -13.47 33.24
CA VAL A 49 -1.16 -14.63 34.04
C VAL A 49 -0.06 -14.21 35.02
N ILE A 50 -0.26 -14.46 36.31
CA ILE A 50 0.72 -14.14 37.35
C ILE A 50 1.30 -15.43 37.91
N PHE A 51 2.62 -15.57 37.77
CA PHE A 51 3.42 -16.64 38.35
C PHE A 51 3.91 -16.20 39.73
N VAL A 52 3.50 -16.93 40.77
CA VAL A 52 3.88 -16.64 42.15
C VAL A 52 4.92 -17.66 42.60
N LEU A 53 6.07 -17.19 43.09
CA LEU A 53 7.20 -18.04 43.50
C LEU A 53 7.31 -18.11 45.02
N GLU A 54 7.26 -19.33 45.58
CA GLU A 54 7.28 -19.56 47.04
C GLU A 54 8.65 -19.22 47.66
N ASP A 55 9.75 -19.56 46.97
CA ASP A 55 11.13 -19.50 47.53
C ASP A 55 11.88 -18.17 47.28
N LEU A 56 11.24 -17.15 46.67
CA LEU A 56 11.91 -15.89 46.35
C LEU A 56 11.86 -14.92 47.56
N ASN A 57 13.01 -14.67 48.16
CA ASN A 57 13.16 -13.85 49.39
C ASN A 57 13.16 -12.33 49.15
N ALA A 58 13.04 -11.87 47.90
CA ALA A 58 13.27 -10.47 47.55
C ALA A 58 12.05 -9.84 46.86
N GLN A 59 11.87 -8.51 47.01
CA GLN A 59 10.89 -7.65 46.30
C GLN A 59 11.19 -7.55 44.79
N GLN A 60 11.41 -8.67 44.11
CA GLN A 60 11.85 -8.71 42.73
C GLN A 60 10.69 -9.14 41.83
N MET A 61 10.39 -8.35 40.80
CA MET A 61 9.33 -8.67 39.85
C MET A 61 9.91 -8.70 38.43
N LEU A 62 9.66 -9.78 37.70
CA LEU A 62 9.95 -9.85 36.27
C LEU A 62 8.64 -9.73 35.49
N ARG A 63 8.58 -8.76 34.58
CA ARG A 63 7.38 -8.49 33.78
C ARG A 63 7.58 -8.86 32.32
N LEU A 64 6.62 -9.59 31.77
CA LEU A 64 6.61 -10.18 30.43
C LEU A 64 5.25 -9.87 29.77
N GLY A 65 5.17 -8.74 29.05
CA GLY A 65 3.93 -8.29 28.42
C GLY A 65 2.77 -8.11 29.42
N ARG A 66 1.77 -9.00 29.29
CA ARG A 66 0.58 -9.10 30.17
C ARG A 66 0.80 -10.00 31.40
N SER A 67 1.89 -10.74 31.45
CA SER A 67 2.20 -11.66 32.54
C SER A 67 3.31 -11.13 33.45
N ALA A 68 3.35 -11.62 34.69
CA ALA A 68 4.36 -11.23 35.66
C ALA A 68 4.80 -12.41 36.52
N ILE A 69 6.04 -12.39 36.98
CA ILE A 69 6.60 -13.32 37.96
C ILE A 69 6.88 -12.53 39.23
N VAL A 70 6.29 -12.96 40.35
CA VAL A 70 6.26 -12.23 41.62
C VAL A 70 6.59 -13.17 42.80
N PRO A 71 7.36 -12.73 43.81
CA PRO A 71 7.57 -13.45 45.06
C PRO A 71 6.27 -13.61 45.86
N LEU A 72 6.10 -14.74 46.55
CA LEU A 72 5.03 -14.93 47.53
C LEU A 72 5.24 -14.07 48.80
N SER A 73 6.47 -13.58 49.03
CA SER A 73 6.91 -12.94 50.28
C SER A 73 6.75 -11.42 50.35
N SER A 74 6.33 -10.74 49.27
CA SER A 74 6.35 -9.26 49.25
C SER A 74 5.10 -8.63 49.86
N GLU A 75 5.29 -7.65 50.75
CA GLU A 75 4.29 -6.67 51.22
C GLU A 75 3.63 -5.84 50.11
N VAL A 76 4.10 -5.97 48.86
CA VAL A 76 3.37 -5.46 47.68
C VAL A 76 2.06 -6.22 47.62
N THR A 77 0.96 -5.54 47.95
CA THR A 77 -0.34 -6.19 47.90
C THR A 77 -0.55 -6.69 46.48
N VAL A 78 -0.91 -7.96 46.34
CA VAL A 78 -1.26 -8.59 45.07
C VAL A 78 -2.21 -7.71 44.23
N ALA A 79 -3.02 -6.88 44.90
CA ALA A 79 -3.86 -5.82 44.35
C ALA A 79 -3.11 -4.67 43.65
N GLU A 80 -1.96 -4.20 44.15
CA GLU A 80 -1.13 -3.16 43.51
C GLU A 80 -0.51 -3.65 42.19
N VAL A 81 -0.05 -4.91 42.15
CA VAL A 81 0.45 -5.54 40.91
C VAL A 81 -0.68 -5.73 39.90
N ALA A 82 -1.84 -6.20 40.36
CA ALA A 82 -3.05 -6.31 39.53
C ALA A 82 -3.48 -4.94 38.95
N HIS A 83 -3.46 -3.89 39.77
CA HIS A 83 -3.81 -2.53 39.36
C HIS A 83 -2.81 -1.97 38.32
N ALA A 84 -1.51 -2.18 38.51
CA ALA A 84 -0.47 -1.73 37.58
C ALA A 84 -0.51 -2.47 36.22
N LEU A 85 -0.90 -3.75 36.22
CA LEU A 85 -1.10 -4.53 34.99
C LEU A 85 -2.38 -4.12 34.23
N CYS A 86 -3.44 -3.75 34.96
CA CYS A 86 -4.72 -3.32 34.38
C CYS A 86 -4.70 -1.89 33.77
N GLN A 87 -3.80 -1.01 34.20
CA GLN A 87 -3.70 0.37 33.67
C GLN A 87 -3.00 0.49 32.32
N LEU A 88 -2.44 -0.59 31.77
CA LEU A 88 -1.68 -0.53 30.53
C LEU A 88 -2.53 -0.97 29.36
N THR A 89 -2.82 0.01 28.50
CA THR A 89 -3.64 -0.14 27.30
C THR A 89 -3.08 -1.23 26.40
N PRO A 90 -3.94 -2.12 25.86
CA PRO A 90 -3.51 -3.13 24.92
C PRO A 90 -3.18 -2.49 23.56
N THR A 91 -1.91 -2.49 23.17
CA THR A 91 -1.57 -2.36 21.75
C THR A 91 -1.84 -3.70 21.08
N VAL A 92 -3.00 -3.78 20.43
CA VAL A 92 -3.42 -4.92 19.61
C VAL A 92 -2.57 -4.94 18.34
N TRP A 93 -1.76 -5.99 18.16
CA TRP A 93 -1.07 -6.27 16.91
C TRP A 93 -1.52 -7.63 16.39
N ARG A 94 -2.01 -7.66 15.14
CA ARG A 94 -2.36 -8.88 14.42
C ARG A 94 -1.08 -9.47 13.82
N ILE A 95 -0.54 -10.51 14.45
CA ILE A 95 0.35 -11.45 13.77
C ILE A 95 -0.58 -12.45 13.07
N ALA A 96 -0.66 -12.37 11.73
CA ALA A 96 -1.39 -13.34 10.96
C ALA A 96 -0.62 -14.68 10.95
N GLU A 97 -1.34 -15.74 11.31
CA GLU A 97 -1.06 -17.17 11.04
C GLU A 97 0.08 -17.84 11.82
N LEU A 98 0.03 -17.76 13.14
CA LEU A 98 0.53 -18.81 14.04
C LEU A 98 -0.40 -18.87 15.27
N PRO A 99 -1.43 -19.75 15.26
CA PRO A 99 -2.51 -19.68 16.25
C PRO A 99 -2.09 -19.95 17.71
N GLU A 100 -0.84 -20.36 17.96
CA GLU A 100 -0.35 -20.75 19.29
C GLU A 100 1.00 -20.14 19.70
N ALA A 101 1.61 -19.27 18.89
CA ALA A 101 2.94 -18.74 19.19
C ALA A 101 2.88 -17.36 19.87
N ALA A 102 3.65 -17.17 20.95
CA ALA A 102 3.68 -15.92 21.71
C ALA A 102 4.22 -14.75 20.87
N SER A 103 3.60 -13.58 20.95
CA SER A 103 4.18 -12.38 20.32
C SER A 103 5.56 -12.05 20.93
N PRO A 104 6.52 -11.51 20.14
CA PRO A 104 7.83 -11.14 20.68
C PRO A 104 7.74 -10.14 21.84
N ALA A 105 6.75 -9.25 21.80
CA ALA A 105 6.49 -8.27 22.86
C ALA A 105 5.98 -8.90 24.17
N ALA A 106 5.23 -10.01 24.10
CA ALA A 106 4.80 -10.74 25.30
C ALA A 106 5.99 -11.38 26.04
N LEU A 107 7.06 -11.72 25.31
CA LEU A 107 8.26 -12.35 25.87
C LEU A 107 9.38 -11.35 26.22
N ALA A 108 9.24 -10.06 25.88
CA ALA A 108 10.27 -9.05 26.12
C ALA A 108 10.28 -8.62 27.60
N PRO A 109 11.39 -8.85 28.35
CA PRO A 109 11.54 -8.37 29.72
C PRO A 109 11.52 -6.84 29.81
N SER A 110 10.69 -6.28 30.69
CA SER A 110 10.49 -4.82 30.81
C SER A 110 10.95 -4.18 32.12
N LEU A 111 11.03 -4.95 33.22
CA LEU A 111 11.45 -4.47 34.55
C LEU A 111 12.50 -5.42 35.12
N ARG A 112 13.59 -4.86 35.67
CA ARG A 112 14.72 -5.58 36.27
C ARG A 112 14.83 -5.22 37.74
N TYR A 113 14.78 -6.21 38.62
CA TYR A 113 15.16 -6.07 40.01
C TYR A 113 15.95 -7.32 40.43
N GLY A 114 17.26 -7.20 40.63
CA GLY A 114 18.12 -8.26 41.19
C GLY A 114 18.86 -9.15 40.19
N THR A 115 19.91 -9.83 40.68
CA THR A 115 20.78 -10.75 39.91
C THR A 115 20.27 -12.20 39.89
N GLU A 116 19.30 -12.54 40.76
CA GLU A 116 18.78 -13.90 40.93
C GLU A 116 17.91 -14.36 39.75
N LEU A 117 17.33 -13.41 39.00
CA LEU A 117 16.51 -13.67 37.82
C LEU A 117 17.27 -13.50 36.49
N ALA A 118 18.59 -13.31 36.53
CA ALA A 118 19.39 -13.02 35.33
C ALA A 118 19.40 -14.18 34.31
N ALA A 119 19.43 -15.43 34.79
CA ALA A 119 19.38 -16.62 33.94
C ALA A 119 18.02 -16.73 33.22
N LEU A 120 16.93 -16.52 33.96
CA LEU A 120 15.57 -16.47 33.43
C LEU A 120 15.37 -15.33 32.42
N GLU A 121 15.88 -14.14 32.74
CA GLU A 121 15.81 -12.98 31.84
C GLU A 121 16.56 -13.24 30.53
N HIS A 122 17.76 -13.81 30.61
CA HIS A 122 18.52 -14.21 29.44
C HIS A 122 17.74 -15.20 28.58
N ALA A 123 17.16 -16.24 29.20
CA ALA A 123 16.32 -17.21 28.49
C ALA A 123 15.13 -16.53 27.79
N MET A 124 14.43 -15.60 28.45
CA MET A 124 13.32 -14.86 27.85
C MET A 124 13.74 -14.00 26.66
N TRP A 125 14.88 -13.31 26.74
CA TRP A 125 15.42 -12.57 25.59
C TRP A 125 15.72 -13.48 24.39
N LEU A 126 16.28 -14.68 24.60
CA LEU A 126 16.50 -15.64 23.51
C LEU A 126 15.20 -16.12 22.86
N ARG A 127 14.16 -16.40 23.67
CA ARG A 127 12.83 -16.77 23.17
C ARG A 127 12.19 -15.61 22.40
N CYS A 128 12.28 -14.39 22.93
CA CYS A 128 11.82 -13.15 22.28
C CYS A 128 12.49 -12.95 20.91
N ALA A 129 13.82 -13.07 20.83
CA ALA A 129 14.57 -12.95 19.59
C ALA A 129 14.19 -14.04 18.58
N THR A 130 13.93 -15.26 19.05
CA THR A 130 13.44 -16.35 18.20
C THR A 130 12.09 -16.01 17.60
N MET A 131 11.14 -15.53 18.41
CA MET A 131 9.82 -15.10 17.93
C MET A 131 9.90 -13.89 17.00
N ALA A 132 10.83 -12.95 17.25
CA ALA A 132 11.07 -11.81 16.38
C ALA A 132 11.48 -12.27 14.97
N TRP A 133 12.42 -13.22 14.87
CA TRP A 133 12.85 -13.77 13.59
C TRP A 133 11.79 -14.64 12.90
N VAL A 134 10.96 -15.35 13.67
CA VAL A 134 9.76 -16.02 13.15
C VAL A 134 8.83 -14.99 12.50
N GLY A 135 8.53 -13.88 13.19
CA GLY A 135 7.67 -12.81 12.66
C GLY A 135 8.25 -12.09 11.45
N LEU A 136 9.57 -11.97 11.35
CA LEU A 136 10.27 -11.35 10.20
C LEU A 136 10.36 -12.28 8.98
N SER A 137 10.34 -13.60 9.19
CA SER A 137 10.44 -14.59 8.12
C SER A 137 9.28 -14.49 7.12
N THR A 138 9.51 -14.94 5.89
CA THR A 138 8.48 -14.98 4.85
C THR A 138 7.62 -16.24 5.00
N SER A 139 8.23 -17.36 5.38
CA SER A 139 7.52 -18.62 5.61
C SER A 139 8.16 -19.38 6.75
N VAL A 140 7.31 -20.05 7.54
CA VAL A 140 7.70 -20.85 8.70
C VAL A 140 7.20 -22.27 8.46
N LYS A 141 8.09 -23.26 8.47
CA LYS A 141 7.73 -24.68 8.33
C LYS A 141 8.11 -25.45 9.59
N PHE A 142 7.12 -26.10 10.18
CA PHE A 142 7.31 -26.99 11.32
C PHE A 142 7.66 -28.39 10.83
N GLU A 143 8.80 -28.93 11.26
CA GLU A 143 9.15 -30.34 11.02
C GLU A 143 8.43 -31.23 12.05
N ARG A 144 7.80 -32.32 11.58
CA ARG A 144 6.74 -33.11 12.24
C ARG A 144 7.07 -33.71 13.62
N SER A 145 8.28 -33.55 14.16
CA SER A 145 8.63 -33.95 15.54
C SER A 145 8.71 -32.78 16.53
N ALA A 146 8.30 -31.56 16.15
CA ALA A 146 8.26 -30.37 17.02
C ALA A 146 9.61 -30.04 17.71
N ALA A 147 10.73 -30.47 17.14
CA ALA A 147 12.08 -30.18 17.65
C ALA A 147 12.82 -29.13 16.81
N SER A 148 12.30 -28.79 15.63
CA SER A 148 12.89 -27.80 14.74
C SER A 148 11.85 -27.07 13.89
N VAL A 149 12.17 -25.82 13.58
CA VAL A 149 11.45 -24.95 12.67
C VAL A 149 12.40 -24.50 11.58
N LEU A 150 11.95 -24.54 10.33
CA LEU A 150 12.66 -23.95 9.19
C LEU A 150 12.08 -22.56 8.94
N LEU A 151 12.92 -21.54 9.12
CA LEU A 151 12.60 -20.15 8.81
C LEU A 151 13.10 -19.83 7.41
N GLU A 152 12.19 -19.54 6.50
CA GLU A 152 12.51 -19.12 5.14
C GLU A 152 12.38 -17.60 5.03
N VAL A 153 13.42 -16.96 4.53
CA VAL A 153 13.45 -15.54 4.21
C VAL A 153 13.55 -15.40 2.70
N PHE A 154 12.60 -14.69 2.11
CA PHE A 154 12.56 -14.38 0.69
C PHE A 154 12.82 -12.90 0.48
N GLY A 155 14.00 -12.58 -0.05
CA GLY A 155 14.41 -11.22 -0.38
C GLY A 155 15.01 -11.19 -1.78
N LEU A 156 16.29 -10.81 -1.87
CA LEU A 156 17.07 -10.90 -3.11
C LEU A 156 17.31 -12.35 -3.54
N GLN A 157 17.38 -13.25 -2.56
CA GLN A 157 17.43 -14.70 -2.76
C GLN A 157 16.57 -15.40 -1.71
N ARG A 158 16.26 -16.68 -1.94
CA ARG A 158 15.57 -17.51 -0.95
C ARG A 158 16.61 -18.21 -0.09
N VAL A 159 16.61 -17.91 1.22
CA VAL A 159 17.45 -18.59 2.20
C VAL A 159 16.57 -19.26 3.26
N ALA A 160 17.05 -20.36 3.81
CA ALA A 160 16.32 -21.12 4.81
C ALA A 160 17.27 -21.52 5.93
N HIS A 161 16.90 -21.21 7.17
CA HIS A 161 17.69 -21.52 8.35
C HIS A 161 16.86 -22.32 9.34
N ARG A 162 17.47 -23.37 9.89
CA ARG A 162 16.83 -24.22 10.89
C ARG A 162 17.06 -23.63 12.29
N VAL A 163 16.02 -23.61 13.09
CA VAL A 163 16.02 -23.21 14.50
C VAL A 163 15.50 -24.38 15.33
N GLY A 164 16.19 -24.73 16.42
CA GLY A 164 15.80 -25.82 17.32
C GLY A 164 14.69 -25.43 18.29
N SER A 165 14.20 -26.40 19.06
CA SER A 165 13.21 -26.20 20.15
C SER A 165 13.66 -25.23 21.22
N ASP A 166 14.98 -25.10 21.42
CA ASP A 166 15.60 -24.19 22.38
C ASP A 166 15.68 -22.75 21.84
N GLY A 167 15.34 -22.57 20.57
CA GLY A 167 15.37 -21.29 19.88
C GLY A 167 16.76 -20.94 19.36
N ILE A 168 17.00 -19.64 19.20
CA ILE A 168 18.23 -19.08 18.68
C ILE A 168 19.24 -18.92 19.82
N SER A 169 20.47 -19.39 19.61
CA SER A 169 21.60 -19.19 20.53
C SER A 169 22.41 -17.96 20.13
N ILE A 170 22.24 -16.86 20.85
CA ILE A 170 22.93 -15.57 20.65
C ILE A 170 23.17 -14.90 22.01
N SER A 171 23.96 -13.82 22.04
CA SER A 171 24.09 -13.01 23.27
C SER A 171 22.80 -12.23 23.57
N GLU A 172 22.60 -11.85 24.83
CA GLU A 172 21.45 -11.02 25.23
C GLU A 172 21.39 -9.69 24.46
N ALA A 173 22.56 -9.06 24.23
CA ALA A 173 22.64 -7.83 23.45
C ALA A 173 22.14 -8.03 22.01
N GLN A 174 22.50 -9.15 21.38
CA GLN A 174 22.01 -9.49 20.04
C GLN A 174 20.50 -9.82 20.06
N ALA A 175 20.02 -10.47 21.11
CA ALA A 175 18.61 -10.78 21.26
C ALA A 175 17.75 -9.51 21.38
N ARG A 176 18.20 -8.52 22.16
CA ARG A 176 17.57 -7.19 22.23
C ARG A 176 17.55 -6.50 20.86
N ARG A 177 18.65 -6.55 20.11
CA ARG A 177 18.71 -5.99 18.75
C ARG A 177 17.76 -6.69 17.78
N ALA A 178 17.57 -8.00 17.90
CA ALA A 178 16.59 -8.73 17.10
C ALA A 178 15.15 -8.26 17.39
N TYR A 179 14.84 -7.99 18.66
CA TYR A 179 13.55 -7.43 19.06
C TYR A 179 13.36 -6.00 18.52
N GLU A 180 14.36 -5.11 18.65
CA GLU A 180 14.33 -3.76 18.09
C GLU A 180 14.09 -3.76 16.57
N LEU A 181 14.77 -4.66 15.85
CA LEU A 181 14.56 -4.88 14.42
C LEU A 181 13.12 -5.27 14.09
N PHE A 182 12.53 -6.18 14.88
CA PHE A 182 11.14 -6.58 14.72
C PHE A 182 10.16 -5.43 15.00
N VAL A 183 10.39 -4.65 16.06
CA VAL A 183 9.56 -3.49 16.39
C VAL A 183 9.58 -2.47 15.25
N TRP A 184 10.77 -2.18 14.70
CA TRP A 184 10.90 -1.27 13.56
C TRP A 184 10.18 -1.81 12.32
N ALA A 185 10.37 -3.09 11.99
CA ALA A 185 9.73 -3.73 10.83
C ALA A 185 8.21 -3.90 10.98
N SER A 186 7.67 -3.75 12.20
CA SER A 186 6.24 -3.83 12.50
C SER A 186 5.59 -2.44 12.68
N GLY A 187 6.29 -1.37 12.28
CA GLY A 187 5.83 0.02 12.42
C GLY A 187 4.71 0.41 11.44
N SER A 188 4.49 1.73 11.26
CA SER A 188 3.45 2.27 10.38
C SER A 188 3.64 1.92 8.90
N ASP A 189 4.90 1.74 8.46
CA ASP A 189 5.28 1.36 7.10
C ASP A 189 5.71 -0.13 7.03
N ALA A 190 5.05 -1.00 7.83
CA ALA A 190 5.50 -2.37 8.11
C ALA A 190 5.79 -3.23 6.86
N VAL A 191 5.06 -3.05 5.75
CA VAL A 191 5.25 -3.85 4.54
C VAL A 191 6.62 -3.56 3.90
N ASP A 192 6.93 -2.30 3.65
CA ASP A 192 8.19 -1.87 3.02
C ASP A 192 9.38 -2.09 3.95
N GLN A 193 9.19 -1.84 5.25
CA GLN A 193 10.23 -2.06 6.26
C GLN A 193 10.55 -3.56 6.37
N ARG A 194 9.53 -4.42 6.44
CA ARG A 194 9.73 -5.88 6.45
C ARG A 194 10.36 -6.38 5.16
N LEU A 195 9.98 -5.84 4.00
CA LEU A 195 10.63 -6.17 2.73
C LEU A 195 12.13 -5.80 2.76
N ALA A 196 12.48 -4.63 3.27
CA ALA A 196 13.88 -4.22 3.42
C ALA A 196 14.66 -5.15 4.36
N VAL A 197 14.07 -5.55 5.50
CA VAL A 197 14.67 -6.56 6.39
C VAL A 197 14.87 -7.88 5.66
N GLN A 198 13.87 -8.35 4.90
CA GLN A 198 13.95 -9.61 4.17
C GLN A 198 15.01 -9.59 3.05
N GLN A 199 15.15 -8.46 2.33
CA GLN A 199 16.21 -8.28 1.34
C GLN A 199 17.59 -8.41 1.96
N VAL A 200 17.84 -7.74 3.09
CA VAL A 200 19.14 -7.79 3.77
C VAL A 200 19.38 -9.14 4.43
N ALA A 201 18.40 -9.68 5.16
CA ALA A 201 18.51 -10.97 5.81
C ALA A 201 18.73 -12.10 4.78
N SER A 202 18.20 -11.96 3.56
CA SER A 202 18.46 -12.93 2.48
C SER A 202 19.92 -12.99 2.01
N LEU A 203 20.76 -12.00 2.32
CA LEU A 203 22.18 -12.03 1.96
C LEU A 203 22.99 -13.04 2.81
N TYR A 204 22.46 -13.45 3.95
CA TYR A 204 23.09 -14.35 4.91
C TYR A 204 22.85 -15.82 4.55
N ARG A 205 23.42 -16.29 3.43
CA ARG A 205 23.16 -17.65 2.92
C ARG A 205 23.70 -18.77 3.80
N ASP A 206 24.98 -18.68 4.16
CA ASP A 206 25.70 -19.79 4.78
C ASP A 206 25.70 -19.71 6.32
N VAL A 207 25.45 -18.52 6.86
CA VAL A 207 25.45 -18.25 8.30
C VAL A 207 24.12 -17.59 8.67
N PRO A 208 23.38 -18.09 9.66
CA PRO A 208 22.11 -17.47 10.04
C PRO A 208 22.28 -16.00 10.49
N PRO A 209 21.35 -15.10 10.15
CA PRO A 209 21.49 -13.66 10.44
C PRO A 209 21.29 -13.30 11.92
N TRP A 210 21.01 -14.28 12.78
CA TRP A 210 20.55 -14.05 14.15
C TRP A 210 21.53 -13.27 15.02
N GLY A 211 22.83 -13.59 14.93
CA GLY A 211 23.88 -12.88 15.65
C GLY A 211 24.24 -11.52 15.04
N LYS A 212 23.59 -11.16 13.92
CA LYS A 212 23.87 -10.00 13.08
C LYS A 212 22.67 -9.07 12.95
N SER A 213 21.71 -9.14 13.87
CA SER A 213 20.51 -8.30 13.86
C SER A 213 20.79 -6.80 13.79
N GLY A 214 21.89 -6.31 14.41
CA GLY A 214 22.32 -4.91 14.29
C GLY A 214 22.72 -4.55 12.86
N ASP A 215 23.63 -5.34 12.26
CA ASP A 215 24.06 -5.16 10.88
C ASP A 215 22.88 -5.25 9.89
N VAL A 216 21.94 -6.17 10.14
CA VAL A 216 20.70 -6.30 9.36
C VAL A 216 19.82 -5.07 9.50
N PHE A 217 19.67 -4.53 10.70
CA PHE A 217 18.90 -3.32 10.96
C PHE A 217 19.47 -2.11 10.22
N ASP A 218 20.76 -1.83 10.38
CA ASP A 218 21.40 -0.66 9.77
C ASP A 218 21.33 -0.71 8.24
N ALA A 219 21.57 -1.88 7.64
CA ALA A 219 21.44 -2.07 6.21
C ALA A 219 19.97 -2.01 5.74
N ALA A 220 19.01 -2.56 6.50
CA ALA A 220 17.59 -2.52 6.14
C ALA A 220 17.04 -1.09 6.16
N VAL A 221 17.49 -0.24 7.08
CA VAL A 221 17.14 1.19 7.10
C VAL A 221 17.62 1.89 5.83
N ALA A 222 18.84 1.61 5.37
CA ALA A 222 19.37 2.16 4.13
C ALA A 222 18.59 1.67 2.90
N VAL A 223 18.29 0.37 2.84
CA VAL A 223 17.49 -0.25 1.75
C VAL A 223 16.07 0.30 1.73
N PHE A 224 15.43 0.49 2.88
CA PHE A 224 14.11 1.12 2.97
C PHE A 224 14.15 2.56 2.43
N ALA A 225 15.19 3.32 2.78
CA ALA A 225 15.37 4.68 2.26
C ALA A 225 15.57 4.70 0.74
N THR A 226 16.25 3.72 0.16
CA THR A 226 16.39 3.60 -1.31
C THR A 226 15.10 3.17 -1.98
N LEU A 227 14.39 2.16 -1.45
CA LEU A 227 13.10 1.70 -1.98
C LEU A 227 12.09 2.86 -2.04
N ARG A 228 12.05 3.71 -1.01
CA ARG A 228 11.22 4.92 -1.04
C ARG A 228 11.69 5.97 -2.04
N ARG A 229 12.99 6.17 -2.22
CA ARG A 229 13.51 7.12 -3.21
C ARG A 229 13.22 6.68 -4.63
N ASP A 230 13.38 5.39 -4.92
CA ASP A 230 13.15 4.83 -6.24
C ASP A 230 11.66 4.86 -6.60
N ALA A 231 10.79 4.44 -5.68
CA ALA A 231 9.34 4.54 -5.85
C ALA A 231 8.88 5.99 -6.09
N VAL A 232 9.41 6.95 -5.32
CA VAL A 232 9.12 8.38 -5.54
C VAL A 232 9.67 8.86 -6.88
N SER A 233 10.86 8.40 -7.29
CA SER A 233 11.47 8.79 -8.57
C SER A 233 10.69 8.25 -9.77
N GLU A 234 10.18 7.02 -9.68
CA GLU A 234 9.37 6.38 -10.71
C GLU A 234 8.03 7.08 -10.85
N VAL A 235 7.37 7.40 -9.73
CA VAL A 235 6.14 8.22 -9.73
C VAL A 235 6.40 9.60 -10.34
N LEU A 236 7.52 10.25 -10.03
CA LEU A 236 7.87 11.54 -10.63
C LEU A 236 8.17 11.45 -12.14
N LEU A 237 8.84 10.38 -12.59
CA LEU A 237 9.10 10.11 -14.00
C LEU A 237 7.80 9.83 -14.75
N ALA A 238 6.94 8.97 -14.20
CA ALA A 238 5.62 8.66 -14.74
C ALA A 238 4.77 9.94 -14.85
N ARG A 239 4.79 10.81 -13.84
CA ARG A 239 4.08 12.10 -13.86
C ARG A 239 4.62 13.06 -14.92
N ARG A 240 5.95 13.14 -15.11
CA ARG A 240 6.56 13.96 -16.16
C ARG A 240 6.23 13.43 -17.55
N ALA A 241 6.29 12.11 -17.75
CA ALA A 241 5.92 11.46 -19.00
C ALA A 241 4.44 11.70 -19.34
N ALA A 242 3.54 11.50 -18.38
CA ALA A 242 2.09 11.73 -18.55
C ALA A 242 1.76 13.18 -18.89
N ARG A 243 2.43 14.16 -18.25
CA ARG A 243 2.26 15.58 -18.61
C ARG A 243 2.75 15.90 -20.01
N THR A 244 3.91 15.38 -20.40
CA THR A 244 4.49 15.60 -21.74
C THR A 244 3.57 15.00 -22.81
N PHE A 245 3.09 13.77 -22.59
CA PHE A 245 2.13 13.12 -23.45
C PHE A 245 0.81 13.90 -23.58
N ALA A 246 0.26 14.40 -22.47
CA ALA A 246 -0.96 15.21 -22.50
C ALA A 246 -0.79 16.52 -23.31
N VAL A 247 0.38 17.16 -23.22
CA VAL A 247 0.71 18.36 -24.00
C VAL A 247 0.83 18.04 -25.50
N ASP A 248 1.52 16.96 -25.86
CA ASP A 248 1.65 16.51 -27.25
C ASP A 248 0.29 16.17 -27.87
N VAL A 249 -0.57 15.48 -27.12
CA VAL A 249 -1.94 15.19 -27.57
C VAL A 249 -2.75 16.48 -27.77
N ALA A 250 -2.63 17.45 -26.85
CA ALA A 250 -3.30 18.74 -27.00
C ALA A 250 -2.81 19.52 -28.23
N HIS A 251 -1.51 19.45 -28.55
CA HIS A 251 -0.94 20.01 -29.77
C HIS A 251 -1.50 19.34 -31.02
N ARG A 252 -1.46 18.00 -31.11
CA ARG A 252 -2.02 17.25 -32.25
C ARG A 252 -3.50 17.52 -32.46
N ALA A 253 -4.28 17.59 -31.38
CA ALA A 253 -5.70 17.95 -31.46
C ALA A 253 -5.88 19.36 -32.02
N THR A 254 -5.03 20.31 -31.60
CA THR A 254 -5.07 21.69 -32.10
C THR A 254 -4.70 21.77 -33.60
N GLU A 255 -3.67 21.05 -34.04
CA GLU A 255 -3.29 20.99 -35.46
C GLU A 255 -4.40 20.40 -36.32
N GLN A 256 -5.02 19.30 -35.86
CA GLN A 256 -6.17 18.69 -36.54
C GLN A 256 -7.34 19.68 -36.63
N THR A 257 -7.66 20.38 -35.53
CA THR A 257 -8.70 21.41 -35.55
C THR A 257 -8.43 22.51 -36.57
N ALA A 258 -7.17 22.97 -36.68
CA ALA A 258 -6.78 24.00 -37.63
C ALA A 258 -6.90 23.50 -39.09
N ALA A 259 -6.50 22.25 -39.35
CA ALA A 259 -6.66 21.63 -40.67
C ALA A 259 -8.13 21.50 -41.08
N THR A 260 -9.01 21.05 -40.17
CA THR A 260 -10.45 20.98 -40.41
C THR A 260 -11.07 22.36 -40.65
N ALA A 261 -10.66 23.37 -39.87
CA ALA A 261 -11.13 24.74 -40.05
C ALA A 261 -10.72 25.29 -41.42
N ARG A 262 -9.46 25.09 -41.84
CA ARG A 262 -8.98 25.51 -43.16
C ARG A 262 -9.74 24.85 -44.30
N SER A 263 -9.90 23.53 -44.26
CA SER A 263 -10.68 22.78 -45.25
C SER A 263 -12.13 23.26 -45.32
N THR A 264 -12.73 23.57 -44.17
CA THR A 264 -14.10 24.13 -44.12
C THR A 264 -14.18 25.50 -44.76
N VAL A 265 -13.21 26.39 -44.50
CA VAL A 265 -13.17 27.72 -45.11
C VAL A 265 -13.01 27.61 -46.62
N GLU A 266 -12.13 26.73 -47.12
CA GLU A 266 -11.94 26.50 -48.56
C GLU A 266 -13.25 26.02 -49.21
N ARG A 267 -13.95 25.06 -48.59
CA ARG A 267 -15.26 24.59 -49.07
C ARG A 267 -16.33 25.68 -49.01
N CYS A 268 -16.37 26.48 -47.96
CA CYS A 268 -17.33 27.57 -47.80
C CYS A 268 -17.14 28.63 -48.90
N VAL A 269 -15.89 29.05 -49.15
CA VAL A 269 -15.57 29.98 -50.24
C VAL A 269 -15.96 29.41 -51.59
N ALA A 270 -15.66 28.13 -51.86
CA ALA A 270 -16.08 27.46 -53.10
C ALA A 270 -17.61 27.45 -53.26
N THR A 271 -18.36 27.18 -52.18
CA THR A 271 -19.83 27.19 -52.23
C THR A 271 -20.42 28.58 -52.44
N LEU A 272 -19.83 29.62 -51.85
CA LEU A 272 -20.24 31.01 -52.09
C LEU A 272 -19.96 31.44 -53.53
N LEU A 273 -18.81 31.05 -54.09
CA LEU A 273 -18.48 31.30 -55.49
C LEU A 273 -19.44 30.56 -56.44
N ALA A 274 -19.82 29.32 -56.10
CA ALA A 274 -20.82 28.57 -56.86
C ALA A 274 -22.19 29.28 -56.86
N ILE A 275 -22.66 29.72 -55.69
CA ILE A 275 -23.91 30.50 -55.57
C ILE A 275 -23.83 31.77 -56.43
N GLY A 276 -22.73 32.53 -56.31
CA GLY A 276 -22.49 33.72 -57.13
C GLY A 276 -22.50 33.43 -58.63
N GLY A 277 -21.86 32.34 -59.06
CA GLY A 277 -21.87 31.89 -60.46
C GLY A 277 -23.26 31.59 -60.99
N VAL A 278 -24.12 30.94 -60.19
CA VAL A 278 -25.52 30.67 -60.55
C VAL A 278 -26.31 31.97 -60.70
N ILE A 279 -26.11 32.93 -59.79
CA ILE A 279 -26.78 34.25 -59.86
C ILE A 279 -26.35 34.97 -61.14
N ILE A 280 -25.04 35.04 -61.42
CA ILE A 280 -24.51 35.70 -62.62
C ILE A 280 -25.07 35.03 -63.89
N ALA A 281 -25.00 33.70 -63.99
CA ALA A 281 -25.51 32.95 -65.14
C ALA A 281 -27.01 33.19 -65.41
N ARG A 282 -27.82 33.33 -64.35
CA ARG A 282 -29.23 33.71 -64.47
C ARG A 282 -29.38 35.14 -64.98
N THR A 283 -28.63 36.10 -64.41
CA THR A 283 -28.72 37.52 -64.82
C THR A 283 -28.29 37.74 -66.27
N THR A 284 -27.33 36.95 -66.77
CA THR A 284 -26.88 37.01 -68.17
C THR A 284 -27.76 36.20 -69.12
N LYS A 285 -28.86 35.60 -68.63
CA LYS A 285 -29.78 34.72 -69.38
C LYS A 285 -29.09 33.51 -70.04
N ALA A 286 -27.97 33.08 -69.48
CA ALA A 286 -27.26 31.89 -69.96
C ALA A 286 -27.98 30.59 -69.57
N ILE A 287 -28.78 30.62 -68.51
CA ILE A 287 -29.59 29.52 -67.99
C ILE A 287 -31.04 29.95 -67.76
N THR A 288 -31.97 29.00 -67.85
CA THR A 288 -33.39 29.26 -67.56
C THR A 288 -33.68 29.31 -66.06
N GLU A 289 -34.80 29.90 -65.68
CA GLU A 289 -35.20 30.03 -64.27
C GLU A 289 -35.39 28.67 -63.58
N GLY A 290 -35.97 27.68 -64.28
CA GLY A 290 -36.07 26.31 -63.80
C GLY A 290 -34.71 25.67 -63.54
N GLN A 291 -33.76 25.83 -64.47
CA GLN A 291 -32.39 25.31 -64.30
C GLN A 291 -31.66 25.96 -63.12
N ALA A 292 -31.84 27.27 -62.91
CA ALA A 292 -31.25 27.96 -61.76
C ALA A 292 -31.84 27.46 -60.43
N HIS A 293 -33.16 27.20 -60.39
CA HIS A 293 -33.83 26.64 -59.21
C HIS A 293 -33.34 25.21 -58.89
N ASP A 294 -33.25 24.35 -59.90
CA ASP A 294 -32.75 22.98 -59.72
C ASP A 294 -31.29 22.97 -59.23
N LEU A 295 -30.44 23.84 -59.78
CA LEU A 295 -29.03 23.91 -59.39
C LEU A 295 -28.86 24.44 -57.96
N ARG A 296 -29.65 25.44 -57.54
CA ARG A 296 -29.68 25.93 -56.15
C ARG A 296 -30.14 24.86 -55.19
N THR A 297 -31.19 24.11 -55.54
CA THR A 297 -31.74 23.03 -54.72
C THR A 297 -30.73 21.90 -54.55
N LEU A 298 -30.04 21.51 -55.63
CA LEU A 298 -28.98 20.50 -55.59
C LEU A 298 -27.81 20.97 -54.72
N LEU A 299 -27.41 22.25 -54.82
CA LEU A 299 -26.36 22.82 -53.99
C LEU A 299 -26.75 22.82 -52.49
N ALA A 300 -28.00 23.17 -52.17
CA ALA A 300 -28.51 23.13 -50.80
C ALA A 300 -28.53 21.70 -50.24
N LEU A 301 -28.99 20.72 -51.02
CA LEU A 301 -28.95 19.31 -50.63
C LEU A 301 -27.52 18.80 -50.43
N PHE A 302 -26.58 19.21 -51.28
CA PHE A 302 -25.16 18.88 -51.13
C PHE A 302 -24.58 19.44 -49.82
N LEU A 303 -24.89 20.69 -49.47
CA LEU A 303 -24.49 21.31 -48.20
C LEU A 303 -25.09 20.59 -46.98
N LEU A 304 -26.36 20.19 -47.04
CA LEU A 304 -26.98 19.37 -46.01
C LEU A 304 -26.29 18.00 -45.88
N GLY A 305 -25.91 17.38 -47.01
CA GLY A 305 -25.09 16.18 -47.03
C GLY A 305 -23.74 16.38 -46.34
N LEU A 306 -23.08 17.52 -46.58
CA LEU A 306 -21.82 17.88 -45.91
C LEU A 306 -21.98 18.07 -44.39
N ILE A 307 -23.13 18.54 -43.92
CA ILE A 307 -23.43 18.59 -42.47
C ILE A 307 -23.42 17.18 -41.88
N VAL A 308 -24.16 16.25 -42.51
CA VAL A 308 -24.22 14.85 -42.05
C VAL A 308 -22.83 14.23 -42.10
N TRP A 309 -22.08 14.44 -43.19
CA TRP A 309 -20.71 13.98 -43.35
C TRP A 309 -19.78 14.54 -42.27
N ASN A 310 -19.86 15.83 -41.97
CA ASN A 310 -19.02 16.45 -40.96
C ASN A 310 -19.33 15.89 -39.57
N ILE A 311 -20.60 15.68 -39.22
CA ILE A 311 -20.99 15.13 -37.92
C ILE A 311 -20.52 13.68 -37.74
N THR A 312 -20.64 12.88 -38.80
CA THR A 312 -20.43 11.42 -38.75
C THR A 312 -19.00 10.99 -39.03
N ILE A 313 -18.29 11.68 -39.93
CA ILE A 313 -16.98 11.24 -40.44
C ILE A 313 -15.87 12.21 -40.03
N GLU A 314 -16.02 13.53 -40.24
CA GLU A 314 -14.93 14.48 -39.92
C GLU A 314 -14.87 14.89 -38.44
N GLY A 315 -16.01 14.86 -37.74
CA GLY A 315 -16.16 15.29 -36.35
C GLY A 315 -15.53 14.33 -35.31
N PRO A 316 -15.73 13.00 -35.40
CA PRO A 316 -15.16 12.07 -34.44
C PRO A 316 -13.62 12.13 -34.35
N PRO A 317 -12.86 12.15 -35.47
CA PRO A 317 -11.41 12.25 -35.46
C PRO A 317 -10.86 13.45 -34.67
N VAL A 318 -11.50 14.62 -34.75
CA VAL A 318 -11.07 15.84 -34.06
C VAL A 318 -11.08 15.69 -32.53
N SER A 319 -11.98 14.86 -32.00
CA SER A 319 -12.09 14.58 -30.56
C SER A 319 -11.39 13.30 -30.11
N SER A 320 -10.98 12.45 -31.06
CA SER A 320 -10.43 11.12 -30.78
C SER A 320 -9.16 11.17 -29.93
N PRO A 321 -8.16 12.04 -30.20
CA PRO A 321 -6.96 12.12 -29.38
C PRO A 321 -7.23 12.52 -27.92
N LEU A 322 -8.23 13.38 -27.69
CA LEU A 322 -8.60 13.79 -26.33
C LEU A 322 -9.35 12.70 -25.58
N LYS A 323 -10.12 11.87 -26.28
CA LYS A 323 -10.77 10.69 -25.69
C LYS A 323 -9.76 9.59 -25.39
N SER A 324 -8.83 9.33 -26.31
CA SER A 324 -7.76 8.36 -26.08
C SER A 324 -6.88 8.79 -24.91
N LEU A 325 -6.55 10.09 -24.77
CA LEU A 325 -5.81 10.59 -23.61
C LEU A 325 -6.47 10.21 -22.28
N ARG A 326 -7.79 10.31 -22.18
CA ARG A 326 -8.50 9.93 -20.95
C ARG A 326 -8.40 8.43 -20.68
N GLN A 327 -8.59 7.62 -21.72
CA GLN A 327 -8.50 6.16 -21.62
C GLN A 327 -7.06 5.66 -21.35
N ASP A 328 -6.07 6.30 -21.96
CA ASP A 328 -4.65 6.00 -21.78
C ASP A 328 -4.20 6.38 -20.36
N LEU A 329 -4.68 7.51 -19.82
CA LEU A 329 -4.42 7.91 -18.43
C LEU A 329 -5.05 6.95 -17.42
N ASP A 330 -6.21 6.37 -17.73
CA ASP A 330 -6.83 5.33 -16.90
C ASP A 330 -6.04 4.01 -16.95
N THR A 331 -5.31 3.75 -18.03
CA THR A 331 -4.43 2.57 -18.13
C THR A 331 -3.11 2.75 -17.37
N VAL A 332 -2.65 3.99 -17.22
CA VAL A 332 -1.46 4.37 -16.42
C VAL A 332 -1.83 4.61 -14.94
N ALA A 333 -3.09 4.37 -14.55
CA ALA A 333 -3.63 4.68 -13.22
C ALA A 333 -2.93 3.94 -12.06
N ASP A 334 -2.27 2.82 -12.32
CA ASP A 334 -1.55 2.07 -11.28
C ASP A 334 -0.38 2.87 -10.67
N LEU A 335 0.11 3.91 -11.38
CA LEU A 335 1.22 4.76 -10.94
C LEU A 335 0.81 6.21 -10.62
N LEU A 336 -0.45 6.59 -10.86
CA LEU A 336 -0.94 7.96 -10.69
C LEU A 336 -2.20 7.99 -9.84
N THR A 337 -2.20 8.85 -8.81
CA THR A 337 -3.41 9.02 -7.99
C THR A 337 -4.55 9.63 -8.81
N GLU A 338 -5.80 9.39 -8.39
CA GLU A 338 -6.99 9.97 -9.05
C GLU A 338 -6.94 11.50 -9.09
N SER A 339 -6.41 12.13 -8.04
CA SER A 339 -6.20 13.58 -7.99
C SER A 339 -5.20 14.08 -9.05
N GLU A 340 -4.14 13.33 -9.33
CA GLU A 340 -3.13 13.69 -10.31
C GLU A 340 -3.62 13.51 -11.74
N ARG A 341 -4.44 12.48 -11.99
CA ARG A 341 -5.14 12.30 -13.27
C ARG A 341 -6.04 13.51 -13.57
N ASP A 342 -6.80 13.94 -12.57
CA ASP A 342 -7.67 15.11 -12.67
C ASP A 342 -6.86 16.39 -12.95
N ASP A 343 -5.72 16.58 -12.29
CA ASP A 343 -4.83 17.72 -12.53
C ASP A 343 -4.27 17.74 -13.96
N ILE A 344 -3.91 16.57 -14.51
CA ILE A 344 -3.40 16.45 -15.89
C ILE A 344 -4.50 16.77 -16.89
N LEU A 345 -5.71 16.24 -16.70
CA LEU A 345 -6.87 16.57 -17.55
C LEU A 345 -7.28 18.04 -17.45
N ARG A 346 -7.01 18.67 -16.31
CA ARG A 346 -7.21 20.10 -16.06
C ARG A 346 -6.08 20.98 -16.57
N LEU A 347 -5.04 20.47 -17.24
CA LEU A 347 -4.04 21.32 -17.87
C LEU A 347 -4.70 22.34 -18.81
N SER A 348 -4.23 23.58 -18.77
CA SER A 348 -4.79 24.69 -19.58
C SER A 348 -4.76 24.37 -21.07
N ALA A 349 -3.69 23.71 -21.55
CA ALA A 349 -3.55 23.26 -22.92
C ALA A 349 -4.64 22.23 -23.32
N VAL A 350 -4.87 21.21 -22.49
CA VAL A 350 -5.89 20.17 -22.72
C VAL A 350 -7.29 20.79 -22.72
N ARG A 351 -7.59 21.68 -21.76
CA ARG A 351 -8.86 22.41 -21.70
C ARG A 351 -9.06 23.32 -22.92
N ALA A 352 -8.02 24.02 -23.37
CA ALA A 352 -8.08 24.87 -24.55
C ALA A 352 -8.33 24.04 -25.83
N ALA A 353 -7.63 22.91 -26.00
CA ALA A 353 -7.82 22.00 -27.12
C ALA A 353 -9.23 21.40 -27.13
N SER A 354 -9.73 20.93 -25.98
CA SER A 354 -11.10 20.40 -25.83
C SER A 354 -12.18 21.43 -26.15
N ARG A 355 -12.01 22.68 -25.71
CA ARG A 355 -12.91 23.79 -26.07
C ARG A 355 -12.88 24.06 -27.56
N ARG A 356 -11.71 24.14 -28.19
CA ARG A 356 -11.57 24.36 -29.63
C ARG A 356 -12.21 23.24 -30.47
N ALA A 357 -11.97 21.98 -30.08
CA ALA A 357 -12.58 20.82 -30.73
C ALA A 357 -14.12 20.88 -30.65
N THR A 358 -14.68 21.21 -29.49
CA THR A 358 -16.13 21.39 -29.31
C THR A 358 -16.67 22.54 -30.15
N VAL A 359 -16.00 23.70 -30.15
CA VAL A 359 -16.41 24.86 -30.93
C VAL A 359 -16.44 24.54 -32.42
N ILE A 360 -15.42 23.87 -32.97
CA ILE A 360 -15.36 23.54 -34.40
C ILE A 360 -16.44 22.51 -34.77
N ARG A 361 -16.71 21.54 -33.91
CA ARG A 361 -17.76 20.54 -34.14
C ARG A 361 -19.16 21.14 -34.25
N ILE A 362 -19.39 22.31 -33.66
CA ILE A 362 -20.67 23.03 -33.73
C ILE A 362 -20.64 24.08 -34.85
N ALA A 363 -19.55 24.85 -34.93
CA ALA A 363 -19.41 25.96 -35.86
C ALA A 363 -19.40 25.50 -37.32
N VAL A 364 -18.72 24.39 -37.65
CA VAL A 364 -18.62 23.91 -39.04
C VAL A 364 -20.00 23.51 -39.60
N PRO A 365 -20.80 22.65 -38.92
CA PRO A 365 -22.18 22.40 -39.33
C PRO A 365 -23.04 23.66 -39.42
N ALA A 366 -22.90 24.61 -38.48
CA ALA A 366 -23.67 25.84 -38.49
C ALA A 366 -23.35 26.72 -39.71
N VAL A 367 -22.09 26.78 -40.13
CA VAL A 367 -21.66 27.49 -41.35
C VAL A 367 -22.24 26.84 -42.59
N TYR A 368 -22.21 25.50 -42.70
CA TYR A 368 -22.84 24.81 -43.83
C TYR A 368 -24.35 24.99 -43.85
N LEU A 369 -25.00 25.00 -42.68
CA LEU A 369 -26.44 25.27 -42.57
C LEU A 369 -26.78 26.69 -43.04
N ALA A 370 -26.02 27.69 -42.61
CA ALA A 370 -26.20 29.07 -43.05
C ALA A 370 -26.00 29.21 -44.58
N ALA A 371 -24.99 28.55 -45.14
CA ALA A 371 -24.75 28.52 -46.57
C ALA A 371 -25.90 27.82 -47.34
N ALA A 372 -26.45 26.73 -46.79
CA ALA A 372 -27.57 26.01 -47.39
C ALA A 372 -28.84 26.88 -47.41
N ILE A 373 -29.11 27.59 -46.32
CA ILE A 373 -30.23 28.55 -46.24
C ILE A 373 -30.02 29.66 -47.25
N ALA A 374 -28.82 30.24 -47.36
CA ALA A 374 -28.53 31.29 -48.33
C ALA A 374 -28.71 30.82 -49.78
N ALA A 375 -28.26 29.60 -50.10
CA ALA A 375 -28.47 29.00 -51.42
C ALA A 375 -29.97 28.83 -51.75
N TRP A 376 -30.79 28.53 -50.75
CA TRP A 376 -32.22 28.33 -50.89
C TRP A 376 -33.01 29.64 -50.99
N THR A 377 -32.63 30.68 -50.24
CA THR A 377 -33.41 31.92 -50.09
C THR A 377 -33.09 32.99 -51.13
N VAL A 378 -31.94 32.94 -51.79
CA VAL A 378 -31.62 33.87 -52.87
C VAL A 378 -32.51 33.53 -54.07
N SER A 379 -33.59 34.29 -54.25
CA SER A 379 -34.60 34.12 -55.31
C SER A 379 -34.23 34.83 -56.59
#